data_AF-A0A968LJX0-F1
#
_entry.id   AF-A0A968LJX0-F1
#
_cell.length_a   1.000
_cell.length_b   1.000
_cell.length_c   1.000
_cell.angle_alpha   90.00
_cell.angle_beta   90.00
_cell.angle_gamma   90.00
#
_symmetry.space_group_name_H-M   'P 1'
#
loop_
_entity.id
_entity.type
_entity.pdbx_description
1 polymer ?
#
loop_
_entity_poly.entity_id
_entity_poly.type
_entity_poly.pdbx_seq_one_letter_code
_entity_poly.pdbx_strand_id
1 'polypeptide(L)'
;DRTKAEATFAKFDDLAKQSNIPVNKSKIGNVEVTQWQFPPTKEILAGHGWLDKETVFVAIGNPIIKTMATKPDKPLDQSEAFKSITKSLPQSNSGYFYVNMDEANKLILNNPAIQSSGFLDPESEAILKSIRGLGMASTQQDKSTYTGDILLALKPKS
;
A
#
# COMPACT_ATOMS: atom_id res chain seq x y z
N ASP A 1 -0.10 17.96 10.57
CA ASP A 1 1.17 18.39 11.22
C ASP A 1 2.35 18.08 10.31
N ARG A 2 2.57 18.95 9.31
CA ARG A 2 3.58 18.73 8.27
C ARG A 2 5.00 18.84 8.82
N THR A 3 5.25 19.84 9.66
CA THR A 3 6.57 20.06 10.28
C THR A 3 7.05 18.84 11.08
N LYS A 4 6.18 18.19 11.87
CA LYS A 4 6.57 16.96 12.58
C LYS A 4 6.81 15.79 11.65
N ALA A 5 6.03 15.66 10.57
CA ALA A 5 6.25 14.62 9.57
C ALA A 5 7.59 14.83 8.86
N GLU A 6 7.91 16.05 8.41
CA GLU A 6 9.21 16.40 7.80
C GLU A 6 10.38 16.14 8.75
N ALA A 7 10.24 16.49 10.03
CA ALA A 7 11.26 16.19 11.05
C ALA A 7 11.44 14.67 11.26
N THR A 8 10.36 13.89 11.21
CA THR A 8 10.41 12.43 11.29
C THR A 8 11.11 11.83 10.08
N PHE A 9 10.78 12.27 8.86
CA PHE A 9 11.42 11.79 7.64
C PHE A 9 12.90 12.17 7.58
N ALA A 10 13.29 13.36 8.05
CA ALA A 10 14.70 13.74 8.16
C ALA A 10 15.47 12.75 9.05
N LYS A 11 14.89 12.30 10.17
CA LYS A 11 15.51 11.28 11.03
C LYS A 11 15.64 9.93 10.31
N PHE A 12 14.64 9.51 9.55
CA PHE A 12 14.74 8.27 8.76
C PHE A 12 15.81 8.38 7.66
N ASP A 13 15.89 9.53 6.98
CA ASP A 13 16.92 9.80 5.98
C ASP A 13 18.32 9.77 6.60
N ASP A 14 18.49 10.30 7.81
CA ASP A 14 19.78 10.27 8.51
C ASP A 14 20.15 8.87 9.01
N LEU A 15 19.18 8.09 9.51
CA LEU A 15 19.39 6.67 9.85
C LEU A 15 19.80 5.85 8.62
N ALA A 16 19.20 6.11 7.46
CA ALA A 16 19.57 5.47 6.21
C ALA A 16 21.03 5.79 5.85
N LYS A 17 21.42 7.07 5.86
CA LYS A 17 22.81 7.48 5.59
C LYS A 17 23.81 6.84 6.56
N GLN A 18 23.49 6.81 7.85
CA GLN A 18 24.32 6.14 8.88
C GLN A 18 24.49 4.64 8.62
N SER A 19 23.51 4.02 7.97
CA SER A 19 23.53 2.61 7.56
C SER A 19 24.14 2.41 6.17
N ASN A 20 24.84 3.40 5.61
CA ASN A 20 25.39 3.42 4.26
C ASN A 20 24.35 3.22 3.13
N ILE A 21 23.07 3.50 3.40
CA ILE A 21 21.99 3.52 2.40
C ILE A 21 22.02 4.91 1.73
N PRO A 22 22.33 5.01 0.43
CA PRO A 22 22.33 6.31 -0.25
C PRO A 22 20.92 6.92 -0.26
N VAL A 23 20.86 8.22 0.06
CA VAL A 23 19.65 9.02 0.06
C VAL A 23 19.77 10.10 -1.00
N ASN A 24 18.92 10.05 -2.03
CA ASN A 24 18.91 11.00 -3.13
C ASN A 24 17.57 11.71 -3.23
N LYS A 25 17.59 12.97 -3.68
CA LYS A 25 16.38 13.71 -4.02
C LYS A 25 16.25 13.80 -5.54
N SER A 26 15.05 13.59 -6.04
CA SER A 26 14.75 13.72 -7.46
C SER A 26 13.33 14.22 -7.65
N LYS A 27 13.10 14.93 -8.74
CA LYS A 27 11.77 15.36 -9.14
C LYS A 27 11.16 14.35 -10.10
N ILE A 28 9.96 13.86 -9.77
CA ILE A 28 9.18 12.96 -10.62
C ILE A 28 7.86 13.66 -10.92
N GLY A 29 7.67 14.06 -12.18
CA GLY A 29 6.57 14.95 -12.54
C GLY A 29 6.68 16.28 -11.78
N ASN A 30 5.67 16.61 -10.98
CA ASN A 30 5.64 17.82 -10.16
C ASN A 30 5.99 17.57 -8.69
N VAL A 31 6.37 16.35 -8.32
CA VAL A 31 6.61 15.94 -6.93
C VAL A 31 8.11 15.80 -6.68
N GLU A 32 8.59 16.45 -5.62
CA GLU A 32 9.93 16.21 -5.08
C GLU A 32 9.91 14.92 -4.25
N VAL A 33 10.79 13.97 -4.57
CA VAL A 33 10.83 12.65 -3.96
C VAL A 33 12.22 12.40 -3.37
N THR A 34 12.25 12.04 -2.09
CA THR A 34 13.45 11.48 -1.45
C THR A 34 13.43 9.97 -1.62
N GLN A 35 14.54 9.40 -2.09
CA GLN A 35 14.69 7.99 -2.45
C GLN A 35 15.84 7.35 -1.68
N TRP A 36 15.62 6.14 -1.19
CA TRP A 36 16.62 5.30 -0.54
C TRP A 36 17.02 4.18 -1.48
N GLN A 37 18.33 3.97 -1.65
CA GLN A 37 18.87 3.05 -2.64
C GLN A 37 19.55 1.83 -2.00
N PHE A 38 19.51 0.68 -2.69
CA PHE A 38 20.28 -0.49 -2.31
C PHE A 38 21.77 -0.22 -2.60
N PRO A 39 22.66 -0.23 -1.60
CA PRO A 39 24.05 0.21 -1.79
C PRO A 39 24.81 -0.55 -2.90
N PRO A 40 24.68 -1.89 -3.02
CA PRO A 40 25.39 -2.66 -4.05
C PRO A 40 25.02 -2.31 -5.49
N THR A 41 23.76 -1.96 -5.77
CA THR A 41 23.25 -1.78 -7.15
C THR A 41 22.79 -0.35 -7.45
N LYS A 42 22.68 0.51 -6.42
CA LYS A 42 22.03 1.83 -6.45
C LYS A 42 20.55 1.80 -6.88
N GLU A 43 19.92 0.63 -6.85
CA GLU A 43 18.50 0.48 -7.15
C GLU A 43 17.64 1.18 -6.11
N ILE A 44 16.59 1.88 -6.54
CA ILE A 44 15.67 2.58 -5.64
C ILE A 44 14.77 1.55 -4.93
N LEU A 45 14.96 1.39 -3.62
CA LEU A 45 14.21 0.45 -2.78
C LEU A 45 12.93 1.07 -2.24
N ALA A 46 12.99 2.31 -1.80
CA ALA A 46 11.88 3.01 -1.20
C ALA A 46 12.02 4.52 -1.40
N GLY A 47 10.93 5.24 -1.19
CA GLY A 47 10.95 6.70 -1.23
C GLY A 47 9.71 7.30 -0.62
N HIS A 48 9.82 8.59 -0.30
CA HIS A 48 8.75 9.39 0.26
C HIS A 48 8.72 10.78 -0.39
N GLY A 49 7.55 11.41 -0.34
CA GLY A 49 7.34 12.74 -0.90
C GLY A 49 5.97 13.30 -0.58
N TRP A 50 5.81 14.60 -0.74
CA TRP A 50 4.53 15.28 -0.54
C TRP A 50 3.80 15.40 -1.87
N LEU A 51 2.60 14.80 -1.96
CA LEU A 51 1.75 14.93 -3.15
C LEU A 51 1.13 16.33 -3.24
N ASP A 52 0.87 16.95 -2.08
CA ASP A 52 0.33 18.29 -1.95
C ASP A 52 0.75 18.93 -0.59
N LYS A 53 -0.03 19.89 -0.08
CA LYS A 53 0.27 20.57 1.19
C LYS A 53 0.09 19.66 2.42
N GLU A 54 -0.80 18.68 2.35
CA GLU A 54 -1.31 17.90 3.48
C GLU A 54 -1.14 16.39 3.30
N THR A 55 -0.87 15.93 2.08
CA THR A 55 -0.73 14.51 1.75
C THR A 55 0.73 14.12 1.51
N VAL A 56 1.22 13.16 2.30
CA VAL A 56 2.53 12.53 2.11
C VAL A 56 2.34 11.09 1.63
N PHE A 57 3.23 10.60 0.78
CA PHE A 57 3.31 9.19 0.43
C PHE A 57 4.64 8.59 0.90
N VAL A 58 4.60 7.30 1.18
CA VAL A 58 5.78 6.43 1.33
C VAL A 58 5.53 5.21 0.46
N ALA A 59 6.50 4.83 -0.36
CA ALA A 59 6.36 3.73 -1.30
C ALA A 59 7.62 2.87 -1.31
N ILE A 60 7.43 1.56 -1.49
CA ILE A 60 8.49 0.57 -1.68
C ILE A 60 8.49 0.16 -3.15
N GLY A 61 9.66 0.21 -3.77
CA GLY A 61 9.89 -0.06 -5.18
C GLY A 61 9.72 1.18 -6.07
N ASN A 62 10.66 1.36 -7.00
CA ASN A 62 10.65 2.46 -7.96
C ASN A 62 9.33 2.60 -8.78
N PRO A 63 8.69 1.50 -9.25
CA PRO A 63 7.43 1.63 -10.00
C PRO A 63 6.30 2.26 -9.16
N ILE A 64 6.20 1.89 -7.88
CA ILE A 64 5.16 2.44 -6.99
C ILE A 64 5.43 3.91 -6.70
N ILE A 65 6.69 4.28 -6.42
CA ILE A 65 7.10 5.68 -6.24
C ILE A 65 6.68 6.54 -7.44
N LYS A 66 6.94 6.06 -8.67
CA LYS A 66 6.54 6.77 -9.90
C LYS A 66 5.03 6.92 -9.98
N THR A 67 4.26 5.84 -9.77
CA THR A 67 2.79 5.87 -9.79
C THR A 67 2.22 6.85 -8.78
N MET A 68 2.78 6.93 -7.57
CA MET A 68 2.35 7.89 -6.56
C MET A 68 2.65 9.33 -7.00
N ALA A 69 3.84 9.58 -7.53
CA ALA A 69 4.28 10.93 -7.92
C ALA A 69 3.59 11.49 -9.17
N THR A 70 3.18 10.64 -10.12
CA THR A 70 2.56 11.08 -11.38
C THR A 70 1.03 11.05 -11.38
N LYS A 71 0.41 10.57 -10.30
CA LYS A 71 -1.02 10.21 -10.21
C LYS A 71 -1.38 9.07 -11.19
N PRO A 72 -2.06 8.00 -10.75
CA PRO A 72 -2.41 6.88 -11.63
C PRO A 72 -3.52 7.25 -12.62
N ASP A 73 -3.46 6.68 -13.83
CA ASP A 73 -4.51 6.83 -14.86
C ASP A 73 -5.88 6.31 -14.38
N LYS A 74 -5.87 5.27 -13.54
CA LYS A 74 -7.05 4.65 -12.95
C LYS A 74 -6.95 4.73 -11.43
N PRO A 75 -7.38 5.83 -10.81
CA PRO A 75 -7.39 5.96 -9.36
C PRO A 75 -8.41 5.00 -8.72
N LEU A 76 -8.16 4.61 -7.46
CA LEU A 76 -9.00 3.64 -6.75
C LEU A 76 -10.44 4.11 -6.56
N ASP A 77 -10.65 5.41 -6.42
CA ASP A 77 -11.97 6.03 -6.29
C ASP A 77 -12.84 5.90 -7.55
N GLN A 78 -12.27 5.47 -8.69
CA GLN A 78 -13.00 5.13 -9.90
C GLN A 78 -13.30 3.62 -10.03
N SER A 79 -12.72 2.77 -9.17
CA SER A 79 -12.96 1.33 -9.18
C SER A 79 -14.28 0.98 -8.50
N GLU A 80 -15.21 0.37 -9.24
CA GLU A 80 -16.48 -0.13 -8.68
C GLU A 80 -16.26 -1.21 -7.61
N ALA A 81 -15.24 -2.05 -7.75
CA ALA A 81 -14.89 -3.04 -6.74
C ALA A 81 -14.44 -2.35 -5.44
N PHE A 82 -13.57 -1.33 -5.54
CA PHE A 82 -13.14 -0.55 -4.39
C PHE A 82 -14.33 0.11 -3.70
N LYS A 83 -15.13 0.89 -4.43
CA LYS A 83 -16.32 1.56 -3.89
C LYS A 83 -17.28 0.59 -3.21
N SER A 84 -17.58 -0.54 -3.86
CA SER A 84 -18.51 -1.54 -3.34
C SER A 84 -18.03 -2.17 -2.03
N ILE A 85 -16.73 -2.39 -1.89
CA ILE A 85 -16.12 -3.01 -0.70
C ILE A 85 -16.00 -1.99 0.43
N THR A 86 -15.50 -0.78 0.14
CA THR A 86 -15.25 0.23 1.17
C THR A 86 -16.50 0.97 1.62
N LYS A 87 -17.57 1.00 0.83
CA LYS A 87 -18.86 1.60 1.23
C LYS A 87 -19.49 0.93 2.45
N SER A 88 -19.22 -0.36 2.65
CA SER A 88 -19.72 -1.13 3.78
C SER A 88 -18.85 -1.00 5.04
N LEU A 89 -17.68 -0.38 4.95
CA LEU A 89 -16.83 -0.08 6.11
C LEU A 89 -17.34 1.19 6.82
N PRO A 90 -17.07 1.34 8.14
CA PRO A 90 -17.36 2.57 8.87
C PRO A 90 -16.78 3.79 8.13
N GLN A 91 -17.60 4.80 7.86
CA GLN A 91 -17.14 5.99 7.13
C GLN A 91 -16.31 6.93 8.02
N SER A 92 -16.63 7.00 9.32
CA SER A 92 -15.79 7.65 10.32
C SER A 92 -14.78 6.64 10.84
N ASN A 93 -13.65 6.50 10.14
CA ASN A 93 -12.54 5.61 10.52
C ASN A 93 -11.21 6.37 10.60
N SER A 94 -10.23 5.79 11.28
CA SER A 94 -8.86 6.30 11.38
C SER A 94 -7.98 5.86 10.19
N GLY A 95 -8.57 5.21 9.19
CA GLY A 95 -7.91 4.63 8.03
C GLY A 95 -8.57 3.34 7.59
N TYR A 96 -8.29 2.96 6.34
CA TYR A 96 -8.75 1.71 5.76
C TYR A 96 -7.64 1.00 5.00
N PHE A 97 -7.74 -0.32 4.97
CA PHE A 97 -6.90 -1.21 4.16
C PHE A 97 -7.78 -1.94 3.16
N TYR A 98 -7.28 -2.10 1.94
CA TYR A 98 -8.03 -2.69 0.84
C TYR A 98 -7.13 -3.61 0.01
N VAL A 99 -7.66 -4.78 -0.34
CA VAL A 99 -7.03 -5.70 -1.30
C VAL A 99 -8.03 -6.02 -2.40
N ASN A 100 -7.63 -5.74 -3.64
CA ASN A 100 -8.30 -6.31 -4.81
C ASN A 100 -7.82 -7.74 -4.99
N MET A 101 -8.67 -8.72 -4.65
CA MET A 101 -8.27 -10.12 -4.69
C MET A 101 -8.17 -10.66 -6.12
N ASP A 102 -8.83 -10.08 -7.10
CA ASP A 102 -8.65 -10.47 -8.50
C ASP A 102 -7.24 -10.14 -9.00
N GLU A 103 -6.70 -8.98 -8.63
CA GLU A 103 -5.31 -8.63 -8.95
C GLU A 103 -4.30 -9.36 -8.06
N ALA A 104 -4.59 -9.49 -6.76
CA ALA A 104 -3.71 -10.19 -5.82
C ALA A 104 -3.56 -11.67 -6.19
N ASN A 105 -4.63 -12.35 -6.60
CA ASN A 105 -4.59 -13.75 -7.00
C ASN A 105 -3.72 -13.97 -8.25
N LYS A 106 -3.63 -13.01 -9.18
CA LYS A 106 -2.70 -13.11 -10.32
C LYS A 106 -1.25 -13.17 -9.86
N LEU A 107 -0.91 -12.51 -8.75
CA LEU A 107 0.43 -12.55 -8.18
C LEU A 107 0.63 -13.80 -7.33
N ILE A 108 -0.32 -14.11 -6.44
CA ILE A 108 -0.22 -15.22 -5.49
C ILE A 108 -0.18 -16.57 -6.22
N LEU A 109 -1.15 -16.81 -7.10
CA LEU A 109 -1.32 -18.11 -7.75
C LEU A 109 -0.24 -18.40 -8.80
N ASN A 110 0.42 -17.37 -9.32
CA ASN A 110 1.50 -17.52 -10.30
C ASN A 110 2.90 -17.38 -9.68
N ASN A 111 3.02 -17.21 -8.36
CA ASN A 111 4.32 -17.10 -7.69
C ASN A 111 4.92 -18.49 -7.43
N PRO A 112 6.08 -18.83 -8.04
CA PRO A 112 6.69 -20.14 -7.88
C PRO A 112 7.02 -20.50 -6.44
N ALA A 113 7.44 -19.53 -5.62
CA ALA A 113 7.78 -19.76 -4.22
C ALA A 113 6.55 -20.16 -3.39
N ILE A 114 5.40 -19.56 -3.69
CA ILE A 114 4.14 -19.90 -3.02
C ILE A 114 3.65 -21.27 -3.49
N GLN A 115 3.70 -21.56 -4.79
CA GLN A 115 3.33 -22.88 -5.32
C GLN A 115 4.18 -24.02 -4.71
N SER A 116 5.49 -23.80 -4.55
CA SER A 116 6.38 -24.80 -3.95
C SER A 116 6.25 -24.93 -2.42
N SER A 117 5.56 -24.01 -1.75
CA SER A 117 5.46 -23.98 -0.28
C SER A 117 4.46 -24.96 0.31
N GLY A 118 3.61 -25.59 -0.51
CA GLY A 118 2.49 -26.41 -0.05
C GLY A 118 1.29 -25.61 0.49
N PHE A 119 1.37 -24.27 0.52
CA PHE A 119 0.28 -23.39 0.96
C PHE A 119 -0.93 -23.36 0.01
N LEU A 120 -0.72 -23.66 -1.27
CA LEU A 120 -1.76 -23.62 -2.30
C LEU A 120 -2.20 -25.05 -2.68
N ASP A 121 -2.92 -25.71 -1.78
CA ASP A 121 -3.70 -26.89 -2.16
C ASP A 121 -4.98 -26.48 -2.95
N PRO A 122 -5.65 -27.42 -3.63
CA PRO A 122 -6.82 -27.10 -4.45
C PRO A 122 -7.96 -26.41 -3.69
N GLU A 123 -8.12 -26.71 -2.40
CA GLU A 123 -9.15 -26.11 -1.55
C GLU A 123 -8.82 -24.65 -1.22
N SER A 124 -7.58 -24.38 -0.80
CA SER A 124 -7.10 -23.03 -0.52
C SER A 124 -7.15 -22.14 -1.76
N GLU A 125 -6.78 -22.69 -2.93
CA GLU A 125 -6.90 -21.98 -4.19
C GLU A 125 -8.37 -21.65 -4.53
N ALA A 126 -9.30 -22.59 -4.32
CA ALA A 126 -10.72 -22.35 -4.52
C ALA A 126 -11.25 -21.24 -3.59
N ILE A 127 -10.85 -21.25 -2.31
CA ILE A 127 -11.19 -20.20 -1.35
C ILE A 127 -10.66 -18.84 -1.83
N LEU A 128 -9.38 -18.74 -2.16
CA LEU A 128 -8.77 -17.48 -2.64
C LEU A 128 -9.47 -16.95 -3.89
N LYS A 129 -9.78 -17.84 -4.85
CA LYS A 129 -10.48 -17.48 -6.08
C LYS A 129 -11.92 -17.02 -5.84
N SER A 130 -12.58 -17.48 -4.78
CA SER A 130 -13.95 -17.10 -4.42
C SER A 130 -14.04 -15.68 -3.85
N ILE A 131 -12.93 -15.12 -3.35
CA ILE A 131 -12.90 -13.79 -2.76
C ILE A 131 -12.70 -12.75 -3.87
N ARG A 132 -13.59 -11.77 -3.94
CA ARG A 132 -13.51 -10.59 -4.83
C ARG A 132 -12.62 -9.51 -4.24
N GLY A 133 -12.67 -9.31 -2.92
CA GLY A 133 -11.77 -8.38 -2.26
C GLY A 133 -11.91 -8.36 -0.75
N LEU A 134 -10.93 -7.73 -0.11
CA LEU A 134 -10.84 -7.55 1.33
C LEU A 134 -10.89 -6.07 1.65
N GLY A 135 -11.67 -5.70 2.66
CA GLY A 135 -11.68 -4.37 3.25
C GLY A 135 -11.45 -4.48 4.74
N MET A 136 -10.65 -3.59 5.30
CA MET A 136 -10.53 -3.44 6.74
C MET A 136 -10.59 -1.97 7.10
N ALA A 137 -11.21 -1.64 8.22
CA ALA A 137 -11.19 -0.29 8.79
C ALA A 137 -10.95 -0.37 10.29
N SER A 138 -10.34 0.66 10.84
CA SER A 138 -10.23 0.83 12.28
C SER A 138 -10.88 2.13 12.71
N THR A 139 -11.66 2.08 13.78
CA THR A 139 -12.31 3.25 14.36
C THR A 139 -11.85 3.41 15.80
N GLN A 140 -11.31 4.58 16.14
CA GLN A 140 -11.01 4.93 17.53
C GLN A 140 -12.29 5.39 18.22
N GLN A 141 -12.77 4.63 19.20
CA GLN A 141 -13.97 4.99 19.98
C GLN A 141 -13.65 6.00 21.07
N ASP A 142 -12.49 5.82 21.73
CA ASP A 142 -11.94 6.73 22.73
C ASP A 142 -10.40 6.66 22.78
N LYS A 143 -9.76 7.29 23.77
CA LYS A 143 -8.29 7.35 23.88
C LYS A 143 -7.60 5.99 24.00
N SER A 144 -8.31 4.94 24.37
CA SER A 144 -7.77 3.60 24.63
C SER A 144 -8.45 2.49 23.84
N THR A 145 -9.61 2.74 23.23
CA THR A 145 -10.41 1.69 22.57
C THR A 145 -10.46 1.88 21.05
N TYR A 146 -10.10 0.81 20.34
CA TYR A 146 -10.17 0.70 18.89
C TYR A 146 -11.09 -0.46 18.51
N THR A 147 -11.98 -0.23 17.54
CA THR A 147 -12.75 -1.27 16.87
C THR A 147 -12.16 -1.52 15.50
N GLY A 148 -12.00 -2.79 15.13
CA GLY A 148 -11.60 -3.20 13.80
C GLY A 148 -12.76 -3.88 13.09
N ASP A 149 -13.05 -3.45 11.87
CA ASP A 149 -14.03 -4.04 10.98
C ASP A 149 -13.30 -4.74 9.84
N ILE A 150 -13.64 -5.99 9.58
CA ILE A 150 -13.09 -6.78 8.47
C ILE A 150 -14.25 -7.21 7.57
N LEU A 151 -14.12 -6.92 6.29
CA LEU A 151 -15.09 -7.27 5.26
C LEU A 151 -14.45 -8.17 4.21
N LEU A 152 -15.05 -9.34 4.05
CA LEU A 152 -14.73 -10.30 3.01
C LEU A 152 -15.81 -10.24 1.92
N ALA A 153 -15.50 -9.65 0.77
CA ALA A 153 -16.43 -9.61 -0.34
C ALA A 153 -16.23 -10.85 -1.21
N LEU A 154 -17.25 -11.72 -1.28
CA LEU A 154 -17.25 -12.91 -2.11
C LEU A 154 -17.73 -12.61 -3.53
N LYS A 155 -17.31 -13.43 -4.49
CA LYS A 155 -17.86 -13.43 -5.84
C LYS A 155 -19.27 -14.03 -5.84
N PRO A 156 -20.15 -13.65 -6.79
CA PRO A 156 -21.44 -14.30 -6.95
C PRO A 156 -21.27 -15.80 -7.22
N LYS A 157 -22.21 -16.60 -6.73
CA LYS A 157 -22.30 -18.01 -7.11
C LYS A 157 -22.59 -18.08 -8.62
N SER A 158 -21.75 -18.82 -9.36
CA SER A 158 -21.97 -19.13 -10.77
C SER A 158 -23.12 -20.11 -10.94
#